data_AF-A0A6C0BLK6-F1
#
_entry.id   AF-A0A6C0BLK6-F1
#
_cell.length_a   1.000
_cell.length_b   1.000
_cell.length_c   1.000
_cell.angle_alpha   90.00
_cell.angle_beta   90.00
_cell.angle_gamma   90.00
#
_symmetry.space_group_name_H-M   'P 1'
#
loop_
_entity.id
_entity.type
_entity.pdbx_description
1 polymer ?
#
loop_
_entity_poly.entity_id
_entity_poly.type
_entity_poly.pdbx_seq_one_letter_code
_entity_poly.pdbx_strand_id
1 'polypeptide(L)'
;MIRYNNVSKPCINCGKKGHRTRACHYPTNSYGYIVWKVSSDHQIRYLMIQRKYTPEYIEIIRGKYYTSGGQLDYSYLVLLIANLPVTERYYITTYDFDYLWRNIWQWVGTNDQMKTIYHDYQVCQQRFVQLKQGLTTDKYSSLTFQTLFDQVPPCFIEPHWEFPKGKRHEGENDQQCALRECCEETSLNPKDLETYLHVKPFHEKFTGVNMIKYCNSYYVAQLKNPQHLIYYDPSHTEQNKEIRKIAWLTEQEIYPLLSPHQNYRHRLLQEVNTLVIQLTRLTPTPTPTPTPTPT
;
A
#
# COMPACT_ATOMS: atom_id res chain seq x y z
N MET A 1 -36.28 -17.65 15.96
CA MET A 1 -35.02 -18.03 16.65
C MET A 1 -33.86 -17.27 16.01
N ILE A 2 -33.31 -16.29 16.71
CA ILE A 2 -32.12 -15.56 16.27
C ILE A 2 -30.91 -16.48 16.51
N ARG A 3 -30.33 -17.03 15.44
CA ARG A 3 -29.08 -17.78 15.53
C ARG A 3 -27.95 -16.80 15.89
N TYR A 4 -27.61 -16.73 17.18
CA TYR A 4 -26.35 -16.14 17.60
C TYR A 4 -25.21 -17.02 17.06
N ASN A 5 -24.67 -16.66 15.91
CA ASN A 5 -23.42 -17.22 15.42
C ASN A 5 -22.34 -16.82 16.43
N ASN A 6 -22.00 -17.73 17.33
CA ASN A 6 -20.92 -17.57 18.29
C ASN A 6 -19.58 -17.62 17.53
N VAL A 7 -19.20 -16.51 16.88
CA VAL A 7 -17.91 -16.38 16.22
C VAL A 7 -16.87 -16.16 17.32
N SER A 8 -16.30 -17.25 17.82
CA SER A 8 -15.29 -17.25 18.90
C SER A 8 -14.01 -16.50 18.52
N LYS A 9 -13.69 -16.49 17.22
CA LYS A 9 -12.49 -15.88 16.64
C LYS A 9 -12.66 -14.36 16.47
N PRO A 10 -11.65 -13.56 16.83
CA PRO A 10 -11.62 -12.13 16.53
C PRO A 10 -11.75 -11.83 15.03
N CYS A 11 -12.46 -10.76 14.69
CA CYS A 11 -12.52 -10.25 13.33
C CYS A 11 -11.13 -9.81 12.85
N ILE A 12 -10.70 -10.27 11.67
CA ILE A 12 -9.36 -9.96 11.11
C ILE A 12 -9.20 -8.45 10.88
N ASN A 13 -10.27 -7.74 10.51
CA ASN A 13 -10.19 -6.31 10.23
C ASN A 13 -10.02 -5.44 11.50
N CYS A 14 -10.86 -5.66 12.52
CA CYS A 14 -10.93 -4.76 13.68
C CYS A 14 -10.49 -5.38 15.00
N GLY A 15 -10.14 -6.67 15.02
CA GLY A 15 -9.71 -7.40 16.22
C GLY A 15 -10.84 -7.69 17.23
N LYS A 16 -12.09 -7.26 16.97
CA LYS A 16 -13.22 -7.48 17.90
C LYS A 16 -13.95 -8.79 17.60
N LYS A 17 -14.48 -9.44 18.65
CA LYS A 17 -15.32 -10.65 18.52
C LYS A 17 -16.76 -10.31 18.14
N GLY A 18 -17.54 -11.33 17.78
CA GLY A 18 -18.99 -11.21 17.54
C GLY A 18 -19.41 -10.94 16.10
N HIS A 19 -18.49 -10.84 15.15
CA HIS A 19 -18.80 -10.74 13.72
C HIS A 19 -17.67 -11.30 12.85
N ARG A 20 -17.99 -11.62 11.58
CA ARG A 20 -17.00 -12.00 10.55
C ARG A 20 -16.47 -10.74 9.85
N THR A 21 -15.28 -10.83 9.26
CA THR A 21 -14.63 -9.73 8.52
C THR A 21 -15.53 -9.09 7.46
N ARG A 22 -16.29 -9.89 6.71
CA ARG A 22 -17.23 -9.39 5.67
C ARG A 22 -18.41 -8.58 6.22
N ALA A 23 -18.71 -8.70 7.52
CA ALA A 23 -19.76 -7.97 8.22
C ALA A 23 -19.17 -6.90 9.17
N CYS A 24 -17.90 -6.54 8.99
CA CYS A 24 -17.24 -5.52 9.80
C CYS A 24 -17.67 -4.13 9.35
N HIS A 25 -18.15 -3.32 10.29
CA HIS A 25 -18.55 -1.93 10.04
C HIS A 25 -17.45 -0.91 10.41
N TYR A 26 -16.32 -1.39 10.92
CA TYR A 26 -15.15 -0.56 11.16
C TYR A 26 -14.45 -0.25 9.84
N PRO A 27 -13.70 0.86 9.74
CA PRO A 27 -12.80 1.10 8.61
C PRO A 27 -11.92 -0.12 8.33
N THR A 28 -11.54 -0.31 7.07
CA THR A 28 -10.52 -1.29 6.70
C THR A 28 -9.21 -0.84 7.32
N ASN A 29 -8.68 -1.64 8.25
CA ASN A 29 -7.48 -1.28 8.99
C ASN A 29 -6.24 -1.91 8.36
N SER A 30 -5.15 -1.17 8.41
CA SER A 30 -3.81 -1.67 8.12
C SER A 30 -2.83 -1.14 9.17
N TYR A 31 -1.76 -1.88 9.40
CA TYR A 31 -0.81 -1.62 10.46
C TYR A 31 0.60 -1.67 9.89
N GLY A 32 1.45 -0.74 10.35
CA GLY A 32 2.81 -0.61 9.84
C GLY A 32 3.75 0.09 10.82
N TYR A 33 5.00 0.22 10.43
CA TYR A 33 6.00 1.02 11.16
C TYR A 33 6.50 2.15 10.29
N ILE A 34 6.58 3.34 10.87
CA ILE A 34 7.41 4.43 10.35
C ILE A 34 8.78 4.25 10.96
N VAL A 35 9.68 3.68 10.16
CA VAL A 35 11.07 3.46 10.55
C VAL A 35 11.89 4.68 10.14
N TRP A 36 12.70 5.19 11.06
CA TRP A 36 13.63 6.27 10.79
C TRP A 36 15.08 5.88 11.12
N LYS A 37 16.02 6.61 10.53
CA LYS A 37 17.43 6.58 10.91
C LYS A 37 18.04 7.99 10.87
N VAL A 38 19.10 8.21 11.64
CA VAL A 38 19.99 9.35 11.47
C VAL A 38 21.19 8.86 10.67
N SER A 39 21.32 9.34 9.44
CA SER A 39 22.40 8.96 8.55
C SER A 39 23.73 9.60 8.95
N SER A 40 24.82 9.21 8.28
CA SER A 40 26.17 9.76 8.49
C SER A 40 26.30 11.26 8.24
N ASP A 41 25.42 11.84 7.42
CA ASP A 41 25.31 13.29 7.19
C ASP A 41 24.41 14.01 8.21
N HIS A 42 24.09 13.33 9.32
CA HIS A 42 23.23 13.81 10.40
C HIS A 42 21.81 14.17 9.99
N GLN A 43 21.35 13.73 8.81
CA GLN A 43 19.97 13.92 8.37
C GLN A 43 19.09 12.76 8.84
N ILE A 44 17.89 13.10 9.31
CA ILE A 44 16.82 12.14 9.58
C ILE A 44 16.26 11.67 8.24
N ARG A 45 16.19 10.35 8.07
CA ARG A 45 15.55 9.72 6.91
C ARG A 45 14.55 8.67 7.35
N TYR A 46 13.48 8.54 6.58
CA TYR A 46 12.40 7.59 6.77
C TYR A 46 12.45 6.50 5.72
N LEU A 47 12.08 5.29 6.13
CA LEU A 47 11.94 4.16 5.23
C LEU A 47 10.62 4.28 4.45
N MET A 48 10.73 4.42 3.14
CA MET A 48 9.59 4.55 2.24
C MET A 48 9.61 3.43 1.22
N ILE A 49 8.41 2.99 0.83
CA ILE A 49 8.20 2.03 -0.27
C ILE A 49 7.35 2.68 -1.37
N GLN A 50 7.58 2.30 -2.62
CA GLN A 50 6.69 2.60 -3.74
C GLN A 50 5.92 1.34 -4.11
N ARG A 51 4.59 1.43 -4.14
CA ARG A 51 3.75 0.32 -4.60
C ARG A 51 4.07 -0.02 -6.07
N LYS A 52 3.99 -1.31 -6.41
CA LYS A 52 4.12 -1.82 -7.78
C LYS A 52 2.95 -1.43 -8.64
N TYR A 53 1.75 -1.54 -8.09
CA TYR A 53 0.50 -1.18 -8.75
C TYR A 53 -0.40 -0.35 -7.84
N THR A 54 -1.10 0.62 -8.42
CA THR A 54 -2.17 1.36 -7.74
C THR A 54 -3.38 0.46 -7.51
N PRO A 55 -4.16 0.69 -6.43
CA PRO A 55 -5.44 0.03 -6.26
C PRO A 55 -6.36 0.17 -7.48
N GLU A 56 -6.33 1.32 -8.14
CA GLU A 56 -7.17 1.63 -9.29
C GLU A 56 -6.83 0.78 -10.51
N TYR A 57 -5.54 0.60 -10.79
CA TYR A 57 -5.10 -0.32 -11.83
C TYR A 57 -5.53 -1.75 -11.55
N ILE A 58 -5.36 -2.23 -10.31
CA ILE A 58 -5.82 -3.57 -9.92
C ILE A 58 -7.34 -3.72 -10.11
N GLU A 59 -8.14 -2.71 -9.76
CA GLU A 59 -9.58 -2.74 -9.93
C GLU A 59 -10.04 -2.71 -11.39
N ILE A 60 -9.31 -2.00 -12.26
CA ILE A 60 -9.54 -2.01 -13.71
C ILE A 60 -9.25 -3.41 -14.28
N ILE A 61 -8.10 -4.00 -13.98
CA ILE A 61 -7.78 -5.36 -14.45
C ILE A 61 -8.79 -6.39 -13.91
N ARG A 62 -9.34 -6.17 -12.71
CA ARG A 62 -10.39 -7.01 -12.11
C ARG A 62 -11.82 -6.68 -12.57
N GLY A 63 -11.98 -5.80 -13.55
CA GLY A 63 -13.30 -5.45 -14.11
C GLY A 63 -14.30 -4.93 -13.08
N LYS A 64 -13.85 -4.26 -12.00
CA LYS A 64 -14.71 -3.81 -10.88
C LYS A 64 -15.52 -2.55 -11.19
N TYR A 65 -15.32 -1.96 -12.36
CA TYR A 65 -16.14 -0.89 -12.93
C TYR A 65 -17.46 -1.38 -13.55
N TYR A 66 -17.85 -2.62 -13.28
CA TYR A 66 -19.18 -3.14 -13.57
C TYR A 66 -19.90 -3.48 -12.28
N THR A 67 -21.18 -3.14 -12.21
CA THR A 67 -22.05 -3.47 -11.08
C THR A 67 -22.29 -4.98 -10.97
N SER A 68 -22.84 -5.42 -9.84
CA SER A 68 -23.26 -6.82 -9.66
C SER A 68 -24.31 -7.27 -10.68
N GLY A 69 -25.10 -6.33 -11.21
CA GLY A 69 -26.06 -6.57 -12.30
C GLY A 69 -25.45 -6.61 -13.69
N GLY A 70 -24.12 -6.51 -13.82
CA GLY A 70 -23.42 -6.58 -15.11
C GLY A 70 -23.48 -5.29 -15.95
N GLN A 71 -23.89 -4.17 -15.36
CA GLN A 71 -23.94 -2.87 -16.04
C GLN A 71 -22.64 -2.09 -15.82
N LEU A 72 -22.23 -1.32 -16.82
CA LEU A 72 -21.07 -0.43 -16.72
C LEU A 72 -21.37 0.69 -15.72
N ASP A 73 -20.54 0.83 -14.69
CA ASP A 73 -20.51 2.00 -13.82
C ASP A 73 -19.49 3.01 -14.39
N TYR A 74 -19.97 3.86 -15.29
CA TYR A 74 -19.13 4.84 -15.98
C TYR A 74 -18.51 5.85 -15.00
N SER A 75 -19.28 6.32 -14.02
CA SER A 75 -18.79 7.29 -13.04
C SER A 75 -17.65 6.70 -12.22
N TYR A 76 -17.78 5.45 -11.78
CA TYR A 76 -16.71 4.77 -11.07
C TYR A 76 -15.49 4.51 -11.96
N LEU A 77 -15.69 4.11 -13.22
CA LEU A 77 -14.60 3.96 -14.18
C LEU A 77 -13.80 5.27 -14.34
N VAL A 78 -14.47 6.41 -14.50
CA VAL A 78 -13.81 7.72 -14.59
C VAL A 78 -12.98 8.03 -13.34
N LEU A 79 -13.48 7.70 -12.14
CA LEU A 79 -12.72 7.86 -10.89
C LEU A 79 -11.46 6.99 -10.87
N LEU A 80 -11.53 5.75 -11.36
CA LEU A 80 -10.36 4.87 -11.50
C LEU A 80 -9.37 5.46 -12.50
N ILE A 81 -9.84 5.90 -13.69
CA ILE A 81 -8.98 6.48 -14.74
C ILE A 81 -8.26 7.75 -14.23
N ALA A 82 -8.96 8.63 -13.51
CA ALA A 82 -8.40 9.87 -12.98
C ALA A 82 -7.22 9.63 -12.02
N ASN A 83 -7.21 8.48 -11.34
CA ASN A 83 -6.17 8.10 -10.38
C ASN A 83 -5.21 7.04 -10.93
N LEU A 84 -5.11 6.90 -12.26
CA LEU A 84 -4.05 6.09 -12.89
C LEU A 84 -2.80 6.93 -13.23
N PRO A 85 -1.59 6.47 -12.85
CA PRO A 85 -0.34 7.01 -13.33
C PRO A 85 -0.16 6.83 -14.84
N VAL A 86 0.69 7.67 -15.43
CA VAL A 86 1.17 7.50 -16.82
C VAL A 86 1.70 6.08 -17.07
N THR A 87 2.49 5.52 -16.15
CA THR A 87 3.06 4.18 -16.31
C THR A 87 2.00 3.09 -16.45
N GLU A 88 0.89 3.16 -15.71
CA GLU A 88 -0.14 2.11 -15.74
C GLU A 88 -1.10 2.28 -16.91
N ARG A 89 -1.36 3.53 -17.35
CA ARG A 89 -2.06 3.80 -18.61
C ARG A 89 -1.30 3.23 -19.82
N TYR A 90 0.03 3.36 -19.80
CA TYR A 90 0.90 2.73 -20.79
C TYR A 90 0.78 1.20 -20.76
N TYR A 91 0.72 0.58 -19.58
CA TYR A 91 0.53 -0.87 -19.48
C TYR A 91 -0.81 -1.32 -20.10
N ILE A 92 -1.91 -0.63 -19.76
CA ILE A 92 -3.26 -0.94 -20.26
C ILE A 92 -3.34 -0.87 -21.80
N THR A 93 -2.73 0.14 -22.40
CA THR A 93 -2.73 0.33 -23.86
C THR A 93 -1.81 -0.65 -24.57
N THR A 94 -0.63 -0.91 -24.00
CA THR A 94 0.42 -1.69 -24.67
C THR A 94 0.20 -3.20 -24.61
N TYR A 95 -0.16 -3.75 -23.44
CA TYR A 95 -0.16 -5.20 -23.22
C TYR A 95 -1.55 -5.83 -23.32
N ASP A 96 -1.61 -7.12 -23.65
CA ASP A 96 -2.86 -7.89 -23.61
C ASP A 96 -3.29 -8.21 -22.17
N PHE A 97 -4.56 -8.60 -22.00
CA PHE A 97 -5.11 -8.89 -20.68
C PHE A 97 -4.34 -10.01 -19.96
N ASP A 98 -3.94 -11.05 -20.67
CA ASP A 98 -3.29 -12.23 -20.11
C ASP A 98 -1.92 -11.88 -19.51
N TYR A 99 -1.17 -10.99 -20.16
CA TYR A 99 0.06 -10.43 -19.62
C TYR A 99 -0.22 -9.59 -18.38
N LEU A 100 -1.17 -8.65 -18.42
CA LEU A 100 -1.48 -7.77 -17.29
C LEU A 100 -1.96 -8.58 -16.07
N TRP A 101 -2.85 -9.55 -16.29
CA TRP A 101 -3.39 -10.44 -15.26
C TRP A 101 -2.29 -11.24 -14.57
N ARG A 102 -1.39 -11.89 -15.34
CA ARG A 102 -0.27 -12.64 -14.76
C ARG A 102 0.66 -11.76 -13.92
N ASN A 103 0.85 -10.50 -14.33
CA ASN A 103 1.73 -9.57 -13.64
C ASN A 103 1.16 -9.01 -12.33
N ILE A 104 -0.15 -8.91 -12.18
CA ILE A 104 -0.77 -8.50 -10.91
C ILE A 104 -0.89 -9.66 -9.91
N TRP A 105 -0.89 -10.91 -10.39
CA TRP A 105 -1.01 -12.10 -9.56
C TRP A 105 0.30 -12.89 -9.40
N GLN A 106 1.42 -12.38 -9.95
CA GLN A 106 2.76 -13.00 -10.03
C GLN A 106 2.76 -14.43 -9.52
N TRP A 107 2.62 -15.36 -10.46
CA TRP A 107 2.27 -16.77 -10.25
C TRP A 107 3.09 -17.44 -9.13
N VAL A 108 2.59 -17.35 -7.90
CA VAL A 108 3.11 -18.02 -6.70
C VAL A 108 1.91 -18.41 -5.83
N GLY A 109 1.23 -19.50 -6.18
CA GLY A 109 0.05 -19.94 -5.42
C GLY A 109 -0.47 -21.32 -5.81
N THR A 110 -0.97 -22.05 -4.82
CA THR A 110 -1.50 -23.41 -4.94
C THR A 110 -2.78 -23.48 -5.80
N ASN A 111 -3.16 -24.69 -6.22
CA ASN A 111 -4.34 -24.96 -7.08
C ASN A 111 -5.66 -24.33 -6.58
N ASP A 112 -5.83 -24.06 -5.29
CA ASP A 112 -7.07 -23.47 -4.75
C ASP A 112 -7.14 -21.94 -4.84
N GLN A 113 -6.00 -21.23 -4.74
CA GLN A 113 -5.95 -19.79 -5.07
C GLN A 113 -6.22 -19.59 -6.57
N MET A 114 -5.72 -20.52 -7.41
CA MET A 114 -6.00 -20.51 -8.83
C MET A 114 -7.50 -20.64 -9.14
N LYS A 115 -8.29 -21.47 -8.45
CA LYS A 115 -9.73 -21.65 -8.75
C LYS A 115 -10.55 -20.36 -8.60
N THR A 116 -10.25 -19.55 -7.59
CA THR A 116 -10.97 -18.27 -7.36
C THR A 116 -10.53 -17.20 -8.36
N ILE A 117 -9.23 -17.17 -8.69
CA ILE A 117 -8.66 -16.28 -9.71
C ILE A 117 -9.17 -16.66 -11.11
N TYR A 118 -9.37 -17.95 -11.40
CA TYR A 118 -9.81 -18.45 -12.71
C TYR A 118 -11.30 -18.22 -12.97
N HIS A 119 -12.16 -18.32 -11.95
CA HIS A 119 -13.59 -18.03 -12.11
C HIS A 119 -13.83 -16.56 -12.47
N ASP A 120 -13.09 -15.64 -11.85
CA ASP A 120 -13.19 -14.22 -12.17
C ASP A 120 -12.49 -13.87 -13.51
N TYR A 121 -11.51 -14.67 -13.94
CA TYR A 121 -10.67 -14.39 -15.12
C TYR A 121 -11.48 -14.09 -16.37
N GLN A 122 -12.39 -14.99 -16.76
CA GLN A 122 -13.13 -14.88 -18.02
C GLN A 122 -13.98 -13.62 -18.05
N VAL A 123 -14.67 -13.32 -16.93
CA VAL A 123 -15.49 -12.11 -16.79
C VAL A 123 -14.62 -10.85 -16.82
N CYS A 124 -13.47 -10.86 -16.14
CA CYS A 124 -12.55 -9.73 -16.14
C CYS A 124 -11.94 -9.49 -17.53
N GLN A 125 -11.52 -10.56 -18.21
CA GLN A 125 -10.96 -10.52 -19.56
C GLN A 125 -11.98 -9.95 -20.54
N GLN A 126 -13.21 -10.45 -20.52
CA GLN A 126 -14.28 -9.97 -21.39
C GLN A 126 -14.51 -8.46 -21.20
N ARG A 127 -14.66 -8.01 -19.95
CA ARG A 127 -14.89 -6.59 -19.62
C ARG A 127 -13.72 -5.70 -20.05
N PHE A 128 -12.49 -6.16 -19.87
CA PHE A 128 -11.30 -5.42 -20.26
C PHE A 128 -11.18 -5.33 -21.79
N VAL A 129 -11.35 -6.45 -22.49
CA VAL A 129 -11.27 -6.52 -23.96
C VAL A 129 -12.35 -5.67 -24.61
N GLN A 130 -13.57 -5.64 -24.06
CA GLN A 130 -14.64 -4.75 -24.51
C GLN A 130 -14.20 -3.27 -24.52
N LEU A 131 -13.62 -2.77 -23.41
CA LEU A 131 -13.08 -1.40 -23.38
C LEU A 131 -11.81 -1.23 -24.22
N LYS A 132 -11.04 -2.29 -24.48
CA LYS A 132 -9.85 -2.17 -25.33
C LYS A 132 -10.21 -2.07 -26.81
N GLN A 133 -11.24 -2.78 -27.25
CA GLN A 133 -11.67 -2.84 -28.65
C GLN A 133 -12.74 -1.79 -29.02
N GLY A 134 -13.50 -1.31 -28.03
CA GLY A 134 -14.60 -0.36 -28.25
C GLY A 134 -15.91 -0.94 -27.74
N LEU A 135 -16.37 -0.43 -26.61
CA LEU A 135 -17.65 -0.80 -26.01
C LEU A 135 -18.73 0.13 -26.55
N THR A 136 -19.71 -0.46 -27.24
CA THR A 136 -20.94 0.23 -27.62
C THR A 136 -21.99 0.06 -26.53
N THR A 137 -22.63 1.16 -26.15
CA THR A 137 -23.79 1.19 -25.25
C THR A 137 -24.82 2.16 -25.82
N ASP A 138 -26.02 2.21 -25.24
CA ASP A 138 -27.04 3.21 -25.63
C ASP A 138 -26.54 4.66 -25.51
N LYS A 139 -25.52 4.90 -24.69
CA LYS A 139 -24.92 6.22 -24.45
C LYS A 139 -23.64 6.49 -25.24
N TYR A 140 -22.95 5.44 -25.70
CA TYR A 140 -21.61 5.55 -26.29
C TYR A 140 -21.52 4.69 -27.53
N SER A 141 -21.23 5.30 -28.69
CA SER A 141 -21.06 4.56 -29.94
C SER A 141 -19.80 3.69 -29.93
N SER A 142 -18.70 4.19 -29.36
CA SER A 142 -17.45 3.44 -29.13
C SER A 142 -16.67 4.04 -27.96
N LEU A 143 -16.81 3.44 -26.78
CA LEU A 143 -16.04 3.81 -25.59
C LEU A 143 -14.81 2.91 -25.47
N THR A 144 -13.61 3.50 -25.44
CA THR A 144 -12.36 2.78 -25.25
C THR A 144 -11.52 3.34 -24.09
N PHE A 145 -10.53 2.57 -23.62
CA PHE A 145 -9.50 3.10 -22.73
C PHE A 145 -8.81 4.35 -23.30
N GLN A 146 -8.51 4.37 -24.60
CA GLN A 146 -7.87 5.53 -25.23
C GLN A 146 -8.76 6.77 -25.14
N THR A 147 -10.04 6.64 -25.50
CA THR A 147 -10.99 7.77 -25.42
C THR A 147 -11.16 8.29 -23.99
N LEU A 148 -11.07 7.42 -22.97
CA LEU A 148 -11.10 7.82 -21.57
C LEU A 148 -9.82 8.54 -21.15
N PHE A 149 -8.66 8.07 -21.62
CA PHE A 149 -7.37 8.69 -21.31
C PHE A 149 -7.21 10.07 -21.95
N ASP A 150 -7.77 10.28 -23.14
CA ASP A 150 -7.77 11.56 -23.82
C ASP A 150 -8.65 12.60 -23.10
N GLN A 151 -9.75 12.15 -22.47
CA GLN A 151 -10.68 13.01 -21.73
C GLN A 151 -10.19 13.33 -20.31
N VAL A 152 -9.46 12.42 -19.68
CA VAL A 152 -9.07 12.51 -18.27
C VAL A 152 -7.54 12.42 -18.17
N PRO A 153 -6.80 13.54 -18.15
CA PRO A 153 -5.34 13.51 -18.06
C PRO A 153 -4.85 12.93 -16.72
N PRO A 154 -3.68 12.24 -16.69
CA PRO A 154 -3.12 11.72 -15.44
C PRO A 154 -2.51 12.83 -14.59
N CYS A 155 -2.61 12.69 -13.26
CA CYS A 155 -2.00 13.63 -12.30
C CYS A 155 -0.59 13.22 -11.83
N PHE A 156 -0.14 12.01 -12.16
CA PHE A 156 1.14 11.46 -11.71
C PHE A 156 1.76 10.52 -12.73
N ILE A 157 3.08 10.41 -12.69
CA ILE A 157 3.84 9.59 -13.63
C ILE A 157 3.87 8.13 -13.17
N GLU A 158 4.14 7.91 -11.88
CA GLU A 158 4.30 6.58 -11.27
C GLU A 158 3.39 6.44 -10.03
N PRO A 159 3.15 5.22 -9.52
CA PRO A 159 2.47 5.00 -8.25
C PRO A 159 3.14 5.76 -7.09
N HIS A 160 2.32 6.15 -6.11
CA HIS A 160 2.78 6.92 -4.96
C HIS A 160 3.66 6.11 -4.00
N TRP A 161 4.52 6.85 -3.28
CA TRP A 161 5.26 6.31 -2.16
C TRP A 161 4.39 6.32 -0.90
N GLU A 162 4.62 5.35 -0.02
CA GLU A 162 3.95 5.22 1.27
C GLU A 162 4.87 4.60 2.32
N PHE A 163 4.44 4.68 3.58
CA PHE A 163 5.08 3.93 4.65
C PHE A 163 4.69 2.44 4.55
N PRO A 164 5.59 1.50 4.92
CA PRO A 164 5.28 0.08 4.93
C PRO A 164 4.09 -0.26 5.85
N LYS A 165 3.15 -1.06 5.36
CA LYS A 165 1.94 -1.47 6.10
C LYS A 165 1.19 -2.59 5.40
N GLY A 166 0.46 -3.37 6.19
CA GLY A 166 -0.52 -4.30 5.63
C GLY A 166 -1.56 -4.78 6.62
N LYS A 167 -2.15 -5.93 6.34
CA LYS A 167 -3.35 -6.40 7.02
C LYS A 167 -3.02 -7.49 8.02
N ARG A 168 -3.78 -7.50 9.10
CA ARG A 168 -3.62 -8.48 10.17
C ARG A 168 -3.87 -9.90 9.66
N HIS A 169 -3.06 -10.85 10.11
CA HIS A 169 -3.36 -12.27 9.99
C HIS A 169 -4.17 -12.78 11.18
N GLU A 170 -4.76 -13.98 11.04
CA GLU A 170 -5.51 -14.57 12.14
C GLU A 170 -4.60 -14.80 13.36
N GLY A 171 -5.01 -14.30 14.52
CA GLY A 171 -4.28 -14.46 15.79
C GLY A 171 -3.26 -13.35 16.10
N GLU A 172 -2.97 -12.45 15.16
CA GLU A 172 -2.06 -11.33 15.41
C GLU A 172 -2.72 -10.18 16.16
N ASN A 173 -1.95 -9.51 17.02
CA ASN A 173 -2.28 -8.17 17.47
C ASN A 173 -1.74 -7.10 16.50
N ASP A 174 -2.17 -5.85 16.70
CA ASP A 174 -1.88 -4.70 15.84
C ASP A 174 -0.36 -4.45 15.68
N GLN A 175 0.41 -4.59 16.76
CA GLN A 175 1.87 -4.40 16.76
C GLN A 175 2.61 -5.54 16.07
N GLN A 176 2.17 -6.78 16.28
CA GLN A 176 2.73 -7.95 15.61
C GLN A 176 2.51 -7.87 14.10
N CYS A 177 1.29 -7.51 13.69
CA CYS A 177 0.97 -7.26 12.28
C CYS A 177 1.86 -6.14 11.70
N ALA A 178 1.93 -4.99 12.38
CA ALA A 178 2.76 -3.88 11.91
C ALA A 178 4.23 -4.27 11.69
N LEU A 179 4.80 -5.04 12.63
CA LEU A 179 6.21 -5.46 12.56
C LEU A 179 6.42 -6.46 11.43
N ARG A 180 5.55 -7.48 11.31
CA ARG A 180 5.61 -8.47 10.23
C ARG A 180 5.53 -7.79 8.86
N GLU A 181 4.52 -6.97 8.63
CA GLU A 181 4.29 -6.28 7.36
C GLU A 181 5.48 -5.38 6.99
N CYS A 182 5.99 -4.61 7.96
CA CYS A 182 7.18 -3.80 7.74
C CYS A 182 8.38 -4.66 7.32
N CYS A 183 8.61 -5.80 7.98
CA CYS A 183 9.70 -6.70 7.63
C CYS A 183 9.50 -7.37 6.26
N GLU A 184 8.28 -7.81 5.93
CA GLU A 184 7.95 -8.45 4.64
C GLU A 184 8.13 -7.49 3.46
N GLU A 185 7.77 -6.22 3.61
CA GLU A 185 7.88 -5.21 2.56
C GLU A 185 9.27 -4.59 2.44
N THR A 186 10.13 -4.72 3.46
CA THR A 186 11.43 -4.01 3.53
C THR A 186 12.65 -4.89 3.70
N SER A 187 12.46 -6.18 3.99
CA SER A 187 13.51 -7.14 4.35
C SER A 187 14.31 -6.81 5.61
N LEU A 188 13.89 -5.81 6.40
CA LEU A 188 14.51 -5.52 7.69
C LEU A 188 14.27 -6.67 8.67
N ASN A 189 15.29 -7.00 9.47
CA ASN A 189 15.10 -7.94 10.56
C ASN A 189 14.45 -7.20 11.75
N PRO A 190 13.48 -7.80 12.47
CA PRO A 190 12.96 -7.23 13.70
C PRO A 190 14.04 -6.84 14.72
N LYS A 191 15.17 -7.56 14.74
CA LYS A 191 16.30 -7.28 15.63
C LYS A 191 17.02 -5.98 15.29
N ASP A 192 16.94 -5.51 14.04
CA ASP A 192 17.54 -4.26 13.58
C ASP A 192 16.75 -3.02 14.03
N LEU A 193 15.55 -3.23 14.58
CA LEU A 193 14.63 -2.17 14.96
C LEU A 193 14.60 -1.97 16.48
N GLU A 194 14.68 -0.72 16.91
CA GLU A 194 14.34 -0.26 18.25
C GLU A 194 12.94 0.35 18.22
N THR A 195 11.96 -0.32 18.84
CA THR A 195 10.56 0.08 18.77
C THR A 195 10.17 0.96 19.96
N TYR A 196 9.45 2.05 19.70
CA TYR A 196 9.01 2.98 20.74
C TYR A 196 7.57 2.68 21.14
N LEU A 197 7.34 1.56 21.85
CA LEU A 197 5.99 1.08 22.17
C LEU A 197 5.19 2.01 23.11
N HIS A 198 5.86 2.93 23.80
CA HIS A 198 5.22 3.95 24.64
C HIS A 198 4.64 5.12 23.84
N VAL A 199 5.05 5.29 22.57
CA VAL A 199 4.50 6.30 21.67
C VAL A 199 3.16 5.80 21.13
N LYS A 200 2.14 6.67 21.20
CA LYS A 200 0.82 6.36 20.63
C LYS A 200 0.94 6.23 19.10
N PRO A 201 0.25 5.27 18.46
CA PRO A 201 0.29 5.12 17.01
C PRO A 201 -0.21 6.37 16.29
N PHE A 202 0.39 6.67 15.15
CA PHE A 202 -0.09 7.70 14.22
C PHE A 202 -1.18 7.11 13.33
N HIS A 203 -2.22 7.88 13.05
CA HIS A 203 -3.37 7.39 12.31
C HIS A 203 -3.62 8.20 11.04
N GLU A 204 -3.68 7.49 9.93
CA GLU A 204 -4.08 7.99 8.62
C GLU A 204 -5.49 7.46 8.31
N LYS A 205 -6.48 8.36 8.22
CA LYS A 205 -7.88 8.01 7.96
C LYS A 205 -8.36 8.69 6.69
N PHE A 206 -8.93 7.91 5.77
CA PHE A 206 -9.45 8.41 4.49
C PHE A 206 -10.58 7.52 3.96
N THR A 207 -11.30 8.02 2.97
CA THR A 207 -12.28 7.26 2.19
C THR A 207 -11.72 7.04 0.80
N GLY A 208 -11.61 5.79 0.35
CA GLY A 208 -11.14 5.47 -0.99
C GLY A 208 -12.20 5.79 -2.05
N VAL A 209 -11.80 5.76 -3.33
CA VAL A 209 -12.70 6.00 -4.47
C VAL A 209 -13.88 5.00 -4.52
N ASN A 210 -13.69 3.81 -3.94
CA ASN A 210 -14.71 2.77 -3.77
C ASN A 210 -15.66 3.03 -2.58
N MET A 211 -15.64 4.22 -1.98
CA MET A 211 -16.44 4.62 -0.81
C MET A 211 -16.12 3.86 0.48
N ILE A 212 -15.10 3.00 0.49
CA ILE A 212 -14.66 2.29 1.69
C ILE A 212 -13.85 3.24 2.57
N LYS A 213 -14.11 3.21 3.87
CA LYS A 213 -13.32 3.92 4.87
C LYS A 213 -12.08 3.10 5.23
N TYR A 214 -10.92 3.75 5.29
CA TYR A 214 -9.63 3.16 5.62
C TYR A 214 -9.03 3.84 6.85
N CYS A 215 -8.29 3.06 7.65
CA CYS A 215 -7.51 3.57 8.77
C CYS A 215 -6.16 2.84 8.84
N ASN A 216 -5.09 3.51 8.42
CA ASN A 216 -3.74 3.00 8.59
C ASN A 216 -3.18 3.49 9.92
N SER A 217 -2.65 2.56 10.72
CA SER A 217 -2.08 2.85 12.04
C SER A 217 -0.61 2.53 12.03
N TYR A 218 0.22 3.53 12.33
CA TYR A 218 1.67 3.41 12.27
C TYR A 218 2.28 3.52 13.66
N TYR A 219 3.07 2.51 14.02
CA TYR A 219 4.01 2.57 15.13
C TYR A 219 5.31 3.21 14.65
N VAL A 220 6.20 3.58 15.57
CA VAL A 220 7.50 4.18 15.24
C VAL A 220 8.65 3.31 15.72
N ALA A 221 9.69 3.22 14.91
CA ALA A 221 10.92 2.52 15.25
C ALA A 221 12.15 3.27 14.71
N GLN A 222 13.27 3.16 15.43
CA GLN A 222 14.57 3.58 14.96
C GLN A 222 15.33 2.37 14.43
N LEU A 223 16.04 2.55 13.31
CA LEU A 223 17.01 1.57 12.84
C LEU A 223 18.28 1.64 13.70
N LYS A 224 18.63 0.53 14.35
CA LYS A 224 19.78 0.45 15.27
C LYS A 224 21.13 0.64 14.57
N ASN A 225 21.26 0.13 13.35
CA ASN A 225 22.44 0.32 12.51
C ASN A 225 22.10 1.23 11.32
N PRO A 226 22.40 2.54 11.37
CA PRO A 226 22.10 3.48 10.29
C PRO A 226 22.74 3.13 8.93
N GLN A 227 23.81 2.32 8.95
CA GLN A 227 24.51 1.87 7.75
C GLN A 227 23.89 0.63 7.10
N HIS A 228 22.86 0.03 7.71
CA HIS A 228 22.14 -1.08 7.10
C HIS A 228 21.57 -0.64 5.75
N LEU A 229 22.01 -1.33 4.69
CA LEU A 229 21.57 -1.10 3.33
C LEU A 229 20.23 -1.79 3.11
N ILE A 230 19.25 -1.02 2.70
CA ILE A 230 17.99 -1.54 2.20
C ILE A 230 18.08 -1.64 0.68
N TYR A 231 17.50 -2.69 0.11
CA TYR A 231 17.36 -2.83 -1.32
C TYR A 231 16.10 -3.64 -1.60
N TYR A 232 15.54 -3.41 -2.79
CA TYR A 232 14.47 -4.26 -3.29
C TYR A 232 15.04 -5.62 -3.66
N ASP A 233 14.50 -6.67 -3.05
CA ASP A 233 14.89 -8.06 -3.33
C ASP A 233 13.85 -8.72 -4.25
N PRO A 234 14.15 -8.94 -5.55
CA PRO A 234 13.21 -9.57 -6.48
C PRO A 234 12.96 -11.06 -6.16
N SER A 235 13.82 -11.70 -5.35
CA SER A 235 13.62 -13.08 -4.89
C SER A 235 12.70 -13.17 -3.67
N HIS A 236 12.48 -12.05 -2.97
CA HIS A 236 11.58 -12.00 -1.83
C HIS A 236 10.13 -11.92 -2.31
N THR A 237 9.37 -13.00 -2.11
CA THR A 237 8.01 -13.19 -2.63
C THR A 237 7.07 -12.02 -2.29
N GLU A 238 7.03 -11.57 -1.03
CA GLU A 238 6.10 -10.50 -0.63
C GLU A 238 6.49 -9.13 -1.22
N GLN A 239 7.77 -8.74 -1.15
CA GLN A 239 8.25 -7.55 -1.85
C GLN A 239 7.97 -7.60 -3.35
N ASN A 240 8.24 -8.72 -4.03
CA ASN A 240 8.07 -8.78 -5.48
C ASN A 240 6.61 -8.58 -5.90
N LYS A 241 5.65 -9.07 -5.10
CA LYS A 241 4.22 -8.88 -5.32
C LYS A 241 3.81 -7.41 -5.23
N GLU A 242 4.22 -6.70 -4.18
CA GLU A 242 3.63 -5.38 -3.85
C GLU A 242 4.54 -4.18 -4.07
N ILE A 243 5.86 -4.37 -4.06
CA ILE A 243 6.85 -3.29 -3.98
C ILE A 243 7.59 -3.13 -5.30
N ARG A 244 7.75 -1.88 -5.73
CA ARG A 244 8.55 -1.49 -6.90
C ARG A 244 9.90 -0.93 -6.51
N LYS A 245 9.91 -0.04 -5.51
CA LYS A 245 11.09 0.68 -5.05
C LYS A 245 11.03 0.79 -3.53
N ILE A 246 12.21 0.91 -2.94
CA ILE A 246 12.40 1.14 -1.51
C ILE A 246 13.53 2.14 -1.33
N ALA A 247 13.38 3.09 -0.40
CA ALA A 247 14.38 4.13 -0.21
C ALA A 247 14.34 4.72 1.21
N TRP A 248 15.50 5.21 1.65
CA TRP A 248 15.63 6.10 2.80
C TRP A 248 15.52 7.53 2.29
N LEU A 249 14.48 8.26 2.71
CA LEU A 249 14.18 9.60 2.22
C LEU A 249 14.05 10.58 3.39
N THR A 250 14.58 11.78 3.22
CA THR A 250 14.35 12.91 4.12
C THR A 250 12.90 13.39 4.02
N GLU A 251 12.45 14.15 5.02
CA GLU A 251 11.12 14.77 4.99
C GLU A 251 10.89 15.57 3.69
N GLN A 252 11.88 16.36 3.28
CA GLN A 252 11.85 17.20 2.09
C GLN A 252 11.71 16.38 0.79
N GLU A 253 12.42 15.25 0.70
CA GLU A 253 12.33 14.34 -0.45
C GLU A 253 10.96 13.62 -0.51
N ILE A 254 10.31 13.39 0.63
CA ILE A 254 9.02 12.68 0.69
C ILE A 254 7.86 13.57 0.22
N TYR A 255 7.85 14.87 0.57
CA TYR A 255 6.76 15.79 0.20
C TYR A 255 6.32 15.70 -1.28
N PRO A 256 7.21 15.81 -2.28
CA PRO A 256 6.80 15.73 -3.68
C PRO A 256 6.38 14.33 -4.15
N LEU A 257 6.67 13.28 -3.38
CA LEU A 257 6.35 11.89 -3.71
C LEU A 257 4.99 11.43 -3.18
N LEU A 258 4.45 12.14 -2.20
CA LEU A 258 3.09 11.93 -1.69
C LEU A 258 2.06 12.51 -2.66
N SER A 259 0.87 11.94 -2.68
CA SER A 259 -0.22 12.48 -3.50
C SER A 259 -0.62 13.87 -3.00
N PRO A 260 -0.70 14.90 -3.88
CA PRO A 260 -1.07 16.27 -3.47
C PRO A 260 -2.50 16.36 -2.93
N HIS A 261 -3.36 15.39 -3.26
CA HIS A 261 -4.74 15.32 -2.75
C HIS A 261 -4.82 14.70 -1.34
N GLN A 262 -3.70 14.24 -0.78
CA GLN A 262 -3.63 13.53 0.50
C GLN A 262 -2.97 14.40 1.58
N ASN A 263 -3.50 15.60 1.82
CA ASN A 263 -3.03 16.53 2.87
C ASN A 263 -2.90 15.90 4.27
N TYR A 264 -3.62 14.81 4.54
CA TYR A 264 -3.48 14.06 5.79
C TYR A 264 -2.12 13.35 5.91
N ARG A 265 -1.51 12.89 4.81
CA ARG A 265 -0.16 12.29 4.82
C ARG A 265 0.91 13.32 5.12
N HIS A 266 0.79 14.51 4.55
CA HIS A 266 1.70 15.63 4.87
C HIS A 266 1.67 15.98 6.35
N ARG A 267 0.46 16.10 6.93
CA ARG A 267 0.32 16.36 8.38
C ARG A 267 0.90 15.22 9.22
N LEU A 268 0.63 13.97 8.87
CA LEU A 268 1.20 12.81 9.57
C LEU A 268 2.73 12.84 9.52
N LEU A 269 3.33 13.13 8.36
CA LEU A 269 4.78 13.23 8.22
C LEU A 269 5.36 14.36 9.12
N GLN A 270 4.70 15.52 9.18
CA GLN A 270 5.11 16.63 10.04
C GLN A 270 5.06 16.28 11.53
N GLU A 271 3.98 15.63 11.97
CA GLU A 271 3.80 15.19 13.36
C GLU A 271 4.88 14.16 13.75
N VAL A 272 5.14 13.19 12.86
CA VAL A 272 6.17 12.18 13.05
C VAL A 272 7.57 12.82 13.07
N ASN A 273 7.85 13.75 12.16
CA ASN A 273 9.15 14.42 12.11
C ASN A 273 9.41 15.24 13.38
N THR A 274 8.39 15.95 13.87
CA THR A 274 8.47 16.67 15.14
C THR A 274 8.83 15.73 16.29
N LEU A 275 8.17 14.57 16.40
CA LEU A 275 8.49 13.56 17.41
C LEU A 275 9.92 13.03 17.26
N VAL A 276 10.34 12.66 16.04
CA VAL A 276 11.67 12.07 15.81
C VAL A 276 12.78 13.07 16.13
N ILE A 277 12.61 14.35 15.82
CA ILE A 277 13.53 15.42 16.22
C ILE A 277 13.65 15.50 17.75
N GLN A 278 12.55 15.33 18.48
CA GLN A 278 12.59 15.32 19.95
C GLN A 278 13.33 14.08 20.48
N LEU A 279 13.03 12.89 19.94
CA LEU A 279 13.67 11.64 20.35
C LEU A 279 15.19 11.66 20.09
N THR A 280 15.62 12.19 18.95
CA THR A 280 17.04 12.31 18.58
C THR A 280 17.82 13.33 19.41
N ARG A 281 17.17 14.39 19.91
CA ARG A 281 17.79 15.34 20.84
C ARG A 281 17.98 14.76 22.25
N LEU A 282 17.15 13.80 22.63
CA LEU A 282 17.20 13.16 23.95
C LEU A 282 18.22 12.01 24.01
N THR A 283 18.65 11.47 22.87
CA THR A 283 19.72 10.46 22.80
C THR A 283 21.09 11.15 22.88
N PRO A 284 21.89 10.95 23.95
CA PRO A 284 23.23 11.51 24.03
C PRO A 284 24.10 10.95 22.89
N THR A 285 24.87 11.81 22.25
CA THR A 285 25.88 11.41 21.28
C THR A 285 26.91 10.53 21.99
N PRO A 286 27.29 9.34 21.46
CA PRO A 286 28.36 8.56 22.05
C PRO A 286 29.63 9.41 22.10
N THR A 287 30.20 9.55 23.29
CA THR A 287 31.44 10.28 23.52
C THR A 287 32.53 9.64 22.66
N PRO A 288 33.32 10.40 21.87
CA PRO A 288 34.40 9.81 21.10
C PRO A 288 35.37 9.09 22.03
N THR A 289 35.60 7.80 21.76
CA THR A 289 36.58 7.00 22.49
C THR A 289 37.94 7.69 22.38
N PRO A 290 38.64 7.98 23.50
CA PRO A 290 39.93 8.64 23.43
C PRO A 290 40.88 7.78 22.59
N THR A 291 41.46 8.40 21.57
CA THR A 291 42.49 7.78 20.74
C THR A 291 43.64 7.34 21.65
N PRO A 292 44.12 6.09 21.58
CA PRO A 292 45.26 5.68 22.39
C PRO A 292 46.46 6.55 22.03
N THR A 293 47.01 7.24 23.03
CA THR A 293 48.23 8.03 22.89
C THR A 293 49.35 7.10 22.43
N PRO A 294 50.09 7.42 21.35
CA PRO A 294 51.23 6.62 20.94
C PRO A 294 52.29 6.69 22.06
N THR A 295 52.62 5.51 22.60
CA THR A 295 53.80 5.26 23.45
C THR A 295 55.07 5.19 22.65
#